data_AF-A0A832UMW2-F1
#
_entry.id   AF-A0A832UMW2-F1
#
_cell.length_a   1.000
_cell.length_b   1.000
_cell.length_c   1.000
_cell.angle_alpha   90.00
_cell.angle_beta   90.00
_cell.angle_gamma   90.00
#
_symmetry.space_group_name_H-M   'P 1'
#
loop_
_entity.id
_entity.type
_entity.pdbx_description
1 polymer ?
#
loop_
_entity_poly.entity_id
_entity_poly.type
_entity_poly.pdbx_seq_one_letter_code
_entity_poly.pdbx_strand_id
1 'polypeptide(L)' 'MGNTGLEQDLQSEIRELPLHYQRKILDIVRLMKIGCRTAIKKHDILELKGCGKDIWKGTDAKEYVNRLRDEWD' A
#
# COMPACT_ATOMS: atom_id res chain seq x y z
N MET A 1 25.40 19.57 10.76
CA MET A 1 26.30 19.35 9.60
C MET A 1 26.31 17.86 9.27
N GLY A 2 25.25 17.31 8.64
CA GLY A 2 25.07 15.84 8.63
C GLY A 2 24.37 15.22 7.42
N ASN A 3 24.16 15.95 6.31
CA ASN A 3 23.58 15.37 5.09
C ASN A 3 24.39 15.65 3.82
N THR A 4 25.27 16.65 3.84
CA THR A 4 25.99 17.10 2.64
C THR A 4 27.02 16.10 2.13
N GLY A 5 27.60 15.25 3.00
CA GLY A 5 28.55 14.22 2.60
C GLY A 5 27.87 13.10 1.81
N LEU A 6 26.78 12.55 2.35
CA LEU A 6 26.01 11.49 1.69
C LEU A 6 25.43 11.96 0.35
N GLU A 7 25.00 13.22 0.26
CA GLU A 7 24.52 13.81 -0.99
C GLU A 7 25.63 13.91 -2.05
N GLN A 8 26.85 14.26 -1.65
CA GLN A 8 28.01 14.35 -2.54
C GLN A 8 28.45 12.97 -3.03
N ASP A 9 28.48 11.98 -2.15
CA ASP A 9 28.85 10.60 -2.47
C ASP A 9 27.85 10.02 -3.48
N LEU A 10 26.55 10.11 -3.20
CA LEU A 10 25.49 9.68 -4.13
C LEU A 10 25.55 10.41 -5.47
N GLN A 11 25.85 11.71 -5.48
CA GLN A 11 25.97 12.47 -6.71
C GLN A 11 27.15 12.01 -7.57
N SER A 12 28.27 11.65 -6.94
CA SER A 12 29.42 11.10 -7.65
C SER A 12 29.13 9.72 -8.26
N GLU A 13 28.51 8.82 -7.49
CA GLU A 13 28.13 7.48 -7.97
C GLU A 13 27.13 7.54 -9.13
N ILE A 14 26.13 8.44 -9.05
CA ILE A 14 25.13 8.62 -10.12
C ILE A 14 25.77 9.19 -11.39
N ARG A 15 26.79 10.06 -11.27
CA ARG A 15 27.49 10.63 -12.44
C ARG A 15 28.34 9.60 -13.19
N GLU A 16 28.95 8.66 -12.47
CA GLU A 16 29.73 7.57 -13.06
C GLU A 16 28.85 6.56 -13.82
N LEU A 17 27.55 6.55 -13.56
CA LEU A 17 26.60 5.66 -14.23
C LEU A 17 26.24 6.15 -15.65
N PRO A 18 26.13 5.23 -16.63
CA PRO A 18 25.62 5.56 -17.97
C PRO A 18 24.21 6.16 -17.95
N LEU A 19 23.92 7.07 -18.89
CA LEU A 19 22.66 7.85 -18.97
C LEU A 19 21.37 7.01 -18.85
N HIS A 20 21.37 5.78 -19.36
CA HIS A 20 20.20 4.89 -19.30
C HIS A 20 19.91 4.38 -17.88
N TYR A 21 20.94 4.18 -17.05
CA TYR A 21 20.76 3.82 -15.64
C TYR A 21 20.29 5.02 -14.81
N GLN A 22 20.81 6.23 -15.08
CA GLN A 22 20.32 7.46 -14.44
C GLN A 22 18.82 7.66 -14.69
N ARG A 23 18.35 7.42 -15.91
CA ARG A 23 16.92 7.48 -16.25
C ARG A 23 16.10 6.43 -15.49
N LYS A 24 16.57 5.18 -15.40
CA LYS A 24 15.89 4.13 -14.62
C LYS A 24 15.78 4.51 -13.14
N ILE A 25 16.83 5.08 -12.55
CA ILE A 25 16.82 5.55 -11.16
C ILE A 25 15.75 6.63 -10.98
N LEU A 26 15.67 7.60 -11.90
CA LEU A 26 14.63 8.63 -11.87
C LEU A 26 13.21 8.05 -11.92
N ASP A 27 12.99 7.06 -12.79
CA ASP A 27 11.71 6.38 -12.92
C ASP A 27 11.35 5.60 -11.65
N ILE A 28 12.32 4.87 -11.07
CA ILE A 28 12.12 4.17 -9.79
C ILE A 28 11.79 5.16 -8.67
N VAL A 29 12.51 6.27 -8.55
CA VAL A 29 12.23 7.29 -7.52
C VAL A 29 10.85 7.93 -7.72
N ARG A 30 10.44 8.17 -8.98
CA ARG A 30 9.08 8.62 -9.30
C ARG A 30 8.03 7.62 -8.85
N LEU A 31 8.22 6.34 -9.17
CA LEU A 31 7.31 5.26 -8.77
C LEU A 31 7.28 5.10 -7.25
N MET A 32 8.42 5.17 -6.56
CA MET A 32 8.50 5.15 -5.10
C MET A 32 7.76 6.33 -4.46
N LYS A 33 7.89 7.55 -5.01
CA LYS A 33 7.12 8.71 -4.53
C LYS A 33 5.62 8.55 -4.76
N ILE A 34 5.20 7.87 -5.83
CA ILE A 34 3.78 7.60 -6.09
C ILE A 34 3.27 6.52 -5.13
N GLY A 35 4.04 5.46 -4.88
CA GLY A 35 3.75 4.42 -3.90
C GLY A 35 3.72 4.96 -2.46
N CYS A 36 4.62 5.86 -2.07
CA CYS A 36 4.56 6.54 -0.77
C CYS A 36 3.41 7.56 -0.66
N ARG A 37 2.81 7.99 -1.79
CA ARG A 37 1.59 8.83 -1.79
C ARG A 37 0.31 8.03 -1.58
N THR A 38 0.37 6.70 -1.46
CA THR A 38 -0.59 6.01 -0.59
C THR A 38 -0.18 6.33 0.84
N ALA A 39 -0.29 7.60 1.20
CA ALA A 39 -0.31 8.03 2.59
C ALA A 39 -1.26 7.06 3.28
N ILE A 40 -0.75 6.38 4.30
CA ILE A 40 -1.54 5.52 5.18
C ILE A 40 -2.80 6.32 5.49
N LYS A 41 -3.91 5.99 4.82
CA LYS A 41 -5.17 6.66 5.09
C LYS A 41 -5.44 6.32 6.55
N LYS A 42 -5.53 7.36 7.39
CA LYS A 42 -6.05 7.16 8.74
C LYS A 42 -7.50 6.75 8.56
N HIS A 43 -7.72 5.44 8.58
CA HIS A 43 -9.05 4.87 8.53
C HIS A 43 -9.68 5.02 9.91
N ASP A 44 -10.91 5.53 9.95
CA ASP A 44 -11.73 5.51 11.15
C ASP A 44 -12.50 4.18 11.19
N ILE A 45 -12.59 3.54 12.36
CA ILE A 45 -13.43 2.35 12.55
C ILE A 45 -14.91 2.62 12.20
N LEU A 46 -15.34 3.88 12.31
CA LEU A 46 -16.67 4.33 11.91
C LEU A 46 -16.94 4.21 10.40
N GLU A 47 -15.91 4.06 9.56
CA GLU A 47 -16.06 3.78 8.12
C GLU A 47 -16.76 2.43 7.86
N LEU A 48 -16.68 1.49 8.81
CA LEU A 48 -17.34 0.18 8.71
C LEU A 48 -18.81 0.21 9.14
N LYS A 49 -19.29 1.34 9.68
CA LYS A 49 -20.67 1.46 10.18
C LYS A 49 -21.66 1.37 9.02
N GLY A 50 -22.48 0.33 9.02
CA GLY A 50 -23.52 0.12 8.01
C GLY A 50 -23.08 -0.78 6.85
N CYS A 51 -21.77 -1.03 6.66
CA CYS A 51 -21.25 -1.94 5.63
C CYS A 51 -21.77 -3.36 5.79
N GLY A 52 -22.11 -3.78 7.02
CA GLY A 52 -22.71 -5.10 7.26
C GLY A 52 -23.98 -5.34 6.45
N LYS A 53 -24.88 -4.35 6.31
CA LYS A 53 -26.15 -4.56 5.60
C LYS A 53 -25.93 -4.93 4.12
N ASP A 54 -24.94 -4.29 3.48
CA ASP A 54 -24.63 -4.54 2.08
C ASP A 54 -23.90 -5.87 1.87
N ILE A 55 -23.03 -6.26 2.80
CA ILE A 55 -22.33 -7.55 2.78
C ILE A 55 -23.32 -8.72 2.95
N TRP A 56 -24.34 -8.56 3.79
CA TRP A 56 -25.35 -9.57 4.06
C TRP A 56 -26.55 -9.51 3.08
N LYS A 57 -26.51 -8.64 2.07
CA LYS A 57 -27.60 -8.48 1.11
C LYS A 57 -27.73 -9.73 0.24
N GLY A 58 -28.87 -10.40 0.34
CA GLY A 58 -29.16 -11.62 -0.42
C GLY A 58 -28.67 -12.91 0.25
N THR A 59 -28.07 -12.81 1.44
CA THR A 59 -27.66 -13.96 2.26
C THR A 59 -28.57 -14.09 3.46
N ASP A 60 -29.25 -15.22 3.62
CA ASP A 60 -29.99 -15.50 4.85
C ASP A 60 -29.01 -15.84 5.98
N ALA A 61 -29.03 -15.01 7.03
CA ALA A 61 -28.08 -15.13 8.13
C ALA A 61 -28.23 -16.45 8.89
N LYS A 62 -29.45 -16.99 8.96
CA LYS A 62 -29.74 -18.23 9.69
C LYS A 62 -29.25 -19.44 8.92
N GLU A 63 -29.47 -19.47 7.61
CA GLU A 63 -28.96 -20.51 6.73
C GLU A 63 -27.43 -20.55 6.74
N TYR A 64 -26.78 -19.38 6.67
CA TYR A 64 -25.32 -19.28 6.74
C TYR A 64 -24.75 -19.84 8.05
N VAL A 65 -25.35 -19.48 9.19
CA VAL A 65 -24.92 -19.98 10.51
C VAL A 65 -25.16 -21.49 10.65
N ASN A 66 -26.26 -22.01 10.10
CA ASN A 66 -26.53 -23.44 10.13
C ASN A 66 -25.46 -24.24 9.36
N ARG A 67 -25.09 -23.81 8.14
CA ARG A 67 -24.00 -24.46 7.38
C ARG A 67 -22.68 -24.48 8.15
N LEU A 68 -22.32 -23.36 8.79
CA LEU A 68 -21.11 -23.29 9.60
C LEU A 68 -21.14 -24.24 10.80
N ARG A 69 -22.31 -24.54 11.37
CA ARG A 69 -22.44 -25.51 12.47
C ARG A 69 -22.33 -26.94 11.97
N ASP A 70 -22.96 -27.23 10.84
CA ASP A 70 -22.89 -28.55 10.19
C ASP A 70 -21.45 -28.90 9.75
N GLU A 71 -20.58 -27.91 9.52
CA GLU A 71 -19.15 -28.11 9.25
C GLU A 71 -18.31 -28.50 10.49
N TRP A 72 -18.86 -28.32 11.69
CA TRP A 72 -18.16 -28.56 12.96
C TRP A 72 -18.62 -29.83 13.69
N ASP A 73 -19.68 -30.47 13.20
CA ASP A 73 -20.19 -31.79 13.62
C ASP A 73 -19.65 -32.91 12.69
#